data_AF-A0A2E4P6U3-F1
#
_entry.id   AF-A0A2E4P6U3-F1
#
_cell.length_a   1.000
_cell.length_b   1.000
_cell.length_c   1.000
_cell.angle_alpha   90.00
_cell.angle_beta   90.00
_cell.angle_gamma   90.00
#
_symmetry.space_group_name_H-M   'P 1'
#
loop_
_entity.id
_entity.type
_entity.pdbx_description
1 polymer ?
#
loop_
_entity_poly.entity_id
_entity_poly.type
_entity_poly.pdbx_seq_one_letter_code
_entity_poly.pdbx_strand_id
1 'polypeptide(L)'
;MNSKSTHYFAAAIILLALPAANMALWIVTATDNNNSFEQTLDNYLAHFPEWLQNPKLLTLINILMLALAAGLFYKSMTAPKLRLAGIVLGIISILLLMWNVFSLL
;
A
#
# COMPACT_ATOMS: atom_id res chain seq x y z
N MET A 1 -14.34 12.58 -21.80
CA MET A 1 -13.52 11.86 -20.80
C MET A 1 -14.36 10.71 -20.28
N ASN A 2 -13.88 9.46 -20.30
CA ASN A 2 -14.68 8.34 -19.81
C ASN A 2 -14.75 8.44 -18.27
N SER A 3 -15.89 8.91 -17.77
CA SER A 3 -16.12 9.16 -16.34
C SER A 3 -15.71 7.94 -15.50
N LYS A 4 -16.02 6.72 -15.94
CA LYS A 4 -15.70 5.48 -15.22
C LYS A 4 -14.20 5.27 -15.01
N SER A 5 -13.37 5.53 -16.03
CA SER A 5 -11.91 5.37 -15.93
C SER A 5 -11.29 6.33 -14.91
N THR A 6 -11.82 7.54 -14.80
CA THR A 6 -11.39 8.53 -13.78
C THR A 6 -11.77 8.07 -12.37
N HIS A 7 -12.97 7.52 -12.17
CA HIS A 7 -13.38 6.99 -10.87
C HIS A 7 -12.51 5.80 -10.44
N TYR A 8 -12.20 4.88 -11.35
CA TYR A 8 -11.27 3.77 -11.06
C TYR A 8 -9.88 4.25 -10.69
N PHE A 9 -9.37 5.26 -11.41
CA PHE A 9 -8.06 5.84 -11.11
C PHE A 9 -8.02 6.51 -9.74
N ALA A 10 -9.05 7.29 -9.39
CA ALA A 10 -9.16 7.95 -8.09
C ALA A 10 -9.26 6.92 -6.94
N ALA A 11 -10.09 5.88 -7.10
CA ALA A 11 -10.19 4.81 -6.11
C ALA A 11 -8.88 4.03 -5.95
N ALA A 12 -8.16 3.76 -7.05
CA ALA A 12 -6.87 3.11 -7.03
C ALA A 12 -5.81 3.93 -6.28
N ILE A 13 -5.80 5.26 -6.46
CA ILE A 13 -4.90 6.15 -5.71
C ILE A 13 -5.17 6.06 -4.21
N ILE A 14 -6.43 6.12 -3.78
CA ILE A 14 -6.79 6.04 -2.36
C ILE A 14 -6.32 4.70 -1.77
N LEU A 15 -6.55 3.60 -2.50
CA LEU A 15 -6.14 2.26 -2.07
C LEU A 15 -4.63 2.05 -2.05
N LEU A 16 -3.87 2.74 -2.91
CA LEU A 16 -2.41 2.71 -2.90
C LEU A 16 -1.82 3.60 -1.79
N ALA A 17 -2.43 4.75 -1.52
CA ALA A 17 -1.93 5.74 -0.57
C ALA A 17 -1.82 5.17 0.86
N LEU A 18 -2.78 4.34 1.27
CA LEU A 18 -2.83 3.76 2.61
C LEU A 18 -1.68 2.76 2.87
N PRO A 19 -1.45 1.72 2.06
CA PRO A 19 -0.26 0.85 2.16
C PRO A 19 1.06 1.62 1.99
N ALA A 20 1.10 2.64 1.14
CA ALA A 20 2.29 3.47 0.98
C ALA A 20 2.59 4.28 2.26
N ALA A 21 1.58 4.88 2.89
CA ALA A 21 1.70 5.56 4.17
C ALA A 21 2.11 4.58 5.29
N ASN A 22 1.55 3.37 5.29
CA ASN A 22 1.93 2.31 6.21
C ASN A 22 3.41 1.92 6.08
N MET A 23 3.90 1.76 4.85
CA MET A 23 5.32 1.48 4.58
C MET A 23 6.21 2.65 5.00
N ALA A 24 5.81 3.90 4.73
CA ALA A 24 6.53 5.08 5.17
C ALA A 24 6.61 5.16 6.71
N LEU A 25 5.51 4.85 7.41
CA LEU A 25 5.49 4.78 8.86
C LEU A 25 6.48 3.75 9.38
N TRP A 26 6.48 2.53 8.81
CA TRP A 26 7.45 1.49 9.16
C TRP A 26 8.90 1.96 8.97
N ILE A 27 9.23 2.58 7.83
CA ILE A 27 10.58 3.10 7.58
C ILE A 27 10.98 4.15 8.61
N VAL A 28 10.09 5.09 8.92
CA VAL A 28 10.36 6.15 9.91
C VAL A 28 10.61 5.54 11.29
N THR A 29 9.79 4.60 11.73
CA THR A 29 9.96 3.92 13.03
C THR A 29 11.23 3.05 13.06
N ALA A 30 11.56 2.37 11.95
CA ALA A 30 12.72 1.48 11.86
C ALA A 30 14.06 2.21 11.68
N THR A 31 14.06 3.50 11.33
CA THR A 31 15.28 4.31 11.19
C THR A 31 15.73 4.91 12.52
N ASP A 32 14.97 4.70 13.59
CA ASP A 32 15.38 5.10 14.95
C ASP A 32 16.46 4.14 15.48
N ASN A 33 17.72 4.59 15.49
CA ASN A 33 18.91 3.77 15.73
C ASN A 33 19.08 3.25 17.17
N ASN A 34 18.17 3.62 18.08
CA ASN A 34 18.29 3.28 19.50
C ASN A 34 17.40 2.10 19.93
N ASN A 35 16.55 1.60 19.05
CA ASN A 35 15.56 0.57 19.40
C ASN A 35 15.99 -0.82 18.92
N SER A 36 15.71 -1.85 19.72
CA SER A 36 15.75 -3.23 19.23
C SER A 36 14.66 -3.46 18.18
N PHE A 37 14.71 -4.59 17.47
CA PHE A 37 13.66 -4.95 16.50
C PHE A 37 12.28 -5.03 17.16
N GLU A 38 12.21 -5.64 18.34
CA GLU A 38 10.97 -5.80 19.12
C GLU A 38 10.43 -4.45 19.56
N GLN A 39 11.30 -3.56 20.06
CA GLN A 39 10.91 -2.20 20.45
C GLN A 39 10.42 -1.38 19.26
N THR A 40 11.09 -1.51 18.11
CA THR A 40 10.67 -0.89 16.85
C THR A 40 9.29 -1.39 16.41
N LEU A 41 9.07 -2.70 16.50
CA LEU A 41 7.80 -3.33 16.16
C LEU A 41 6.68 -2.84 17.08
N ASP A 42 6.90 -2.82 18.39
CA ASP A 42 5.91 -2.36 19.38
C ASP A 42 5.59 -0.87 19.17
N ASN A 43 6.63 -0.04 18.95
CA ASN A 43 6.45 1.39 18.64
C ASN A 43 5.67 1.60 17.34
N TYR A 44 5.92 0.78 16.33
CA TYR A 44 5.18 0.82 15.07
C TYR A 44 3.71 0.43 15.28
N LEU A 45 3.45 -0.69 15.97
CA LEU A 45 2.11 -1.18 16.24
C LEU A 45 1.31 -0.23 17.13
N ALA A 46 1.95 0.52 18.03
CA ALA A 46 1.31 1.51 18.89
C ALA A 46 0.60 2.65 18.13
N HIS A 47 0.92 2.86 16.84
CA HIS A 47 0.20 3.82 15.99
C HIS A 47 -1.18 3.33 15.53
N PHE A 48 -1.49 2.05 15.75
CA PHE A 48 -2.74 1.42 15.34
C PHE A 48 -3.63 1.13 16.54
N PRO A 49 -4.96 1.10 16.33
CA PRO A 49 -5.90 0.69 17.38
C PRO A 49 -5.68 -0.78 17.76
N GLU A 50 -5.99 -1.16 18.99
CA GLU A 50 -5.69 -2.50 19.56
C GLU A 50 -6.09 -3.67 18.66
N TRP A 51 -7.26 -3.60 18.02
CA TRP A 51 -7.76 -4.64 17.12
C TRP A 51 -6.93 -4.81 15.84
N LEU A 52 -6.06 -3.85 15.53
CA LEU A 52 -5.20 -3.80 14.35
C LEU A 52 -3.70 -3.86 14.71
N GLN A 53 -3.34 -4.00 15.99
CA GLN A 53 -1.96 -4.18 16.47
C GLN A 53 -1.42 -5.60 16.20
N ASN A 54 -1.75 -6.16 15.03
CA ASN A 54 -1.24 -7.45 14.59
C ASN A 54 -0.50 -7.25 13.25
N PRO A 55 0.82 -7.49 13.21
CA PRO A 55 1.62 -7.22 12.02
C PRO A 55 1.20 -8.09 10.83
N LYS A 56 0.79 -9.35 11.07
CA LYS A 56 0.32 -10.23 10.00
C LYS A 56 -1.02 -9.75 9.41
N LEU A 57 -1.91 -9.26 10.26
CA LEU A 57 -3.21 -8.72 9.83
C LEU A 57 -3.02 -7.45 8.99
N LEU A 58 -2.16 -6.53 9.44
CA LEU A 58 -1.81 -5.31 8.69
C LEU A 58 -1.23 -5.65 7.30
N THR A 59 -0.29 -6.58 7.25
CA THR A 59 0.31 -7.03 5.98
C THR A 59 -0.73 -7.66 5.05
N LEU A 60 -1.66 -8.48 5.58
CA LEU A 60 -2.74 -9.07 4.77
C LEU A 60 -3.68 -7.99 4.19
N ILE A 61 -4.05 -6.99 5.00
CA ILE A 61 -4.86 -5.86 4.56
C ILE A 61 -4.13 -5.07 3.45
N ASN A 62 -2.84 -4.80 3.63
CA ASN A 62 -2.02 -4.13 2.61
C ASN A 62 -1.99 -4.91 1.29
N ILE A 63 -1.80 -6.24 1.34
CA ILE A 63 -1.79 -7.09 0.14
C ILE A 63 -3.13 -6.98 -0.60
N LEU A 64 -4.26 -7.08 0.12
CA LEU A 64 -5.59 -6.97 -0.47
C LEU A 64 -5.81 -5.60 -1.12
N MET A 65 -5.42 -4.53 -0.43
CA MET A 65 -5.54 -3.16 -0.94
C MET A 65 -4.68 -2.92 -2.17
N LEU A 66 -3.44 -3.40 -2.17
CA LEU A 66 -2.51 -3.26 -3.30
C LEU A 66 -2.97 -4.09 -4.51
N ALA A 67 -3.52 -5.29 -4.29
CA ALA A 67 -4.08 -6.11 -5.36
C ALA A 67 -5.28 -5.42 -6.02
N LEU A 68 -6.18 -4.86 -5.21
CA LEU A 68 -7.32 -4.08 -5.69
C LEU A 68 -6.86 -2.81 -6.43
N ALA A 69 -5.88 -2.09 -5.89
CA ALA A 69 -5.30 -0.90 -6.52
C ALA A 69 -4.72 -1.22 -7.90
N ALA A 70 -3.91 -2.28 -8.02
CA ALA A 70 -3.33 -2.72 -9.29
C ALA A 70 -4.43 -3.07 -10.32
N GLY A 71 -5.46 -3.80 -9.91
CA GLY A 71 -6.61 -4.13 -10.77
C GLY A 71 -7.40 -2.90 -11.24
N LEU A 72 -7.59 -1.91 -10.36
CA LEU A 72 -8.27 -0.66 -10.69
C LEU A 72 -7.43 0.26 -11.59
N PHE A 73 -6.12 0.33 -11.36
CA PHE A 73 -5.20 1.03 -12.27
C PHE A 73 -5.27 0.42 -13.66
N TYR A 74 -5.25 -0.91 -13.79
CA TYR A 74 -5.43 -1.58 -15.08
C TYR A 74 -6.74 -1.20 -15.77
N LYS A 75 -7.87 -1.21 -15.06
CA LYS A 75 -9.17 -0.78 -15.62
C LYS A 75 -9.19 0.70 -16.04
N SER A 76 -8.45 1.57 -15.34
CA SER A 76 -8.36 2.99 -15.67
C SER A 76 -7.57 3.31 -16.95
N MET A 77 -6.68 2.40 -17.39
CA MET A 77 -5.82 2.56 -18.57
C MET A 77 -6.59 2.59 -19.90
N THR A 78 -7.88 2.31 -19.88
CA THR A 78 -8.80 2.49 -21.02
C THR A 78 -8.88 3.95 -21.49
N ALA A 79 -8.55 4.92 -20.63
CA ALA A 79 -8.43 6.32 -21.00
C ALA A 79 -6.98 6.67 -21.39
N PRO A 80 -6.71 7.15 -22.63
CA PRO A 80 -5.34 7.43 -23.10
C PRO A 80 -4.54 8.37 -22.20
N LYS A 81 -5.20 9.40 -21.63
CA LYS A 81 -4.58 10.39 -20.74
C LYS A 81 -4.12 9.82 -19.40
N LEU A 82 -4.77 8.74 -18.92
CA LEU A 82 -4.45 8.10 -17.63
C LEU A 82 -3.54 6.88 -17.80
N ARG A 83 -3.29 6.44 -19.03
CA ARG A 83 -2.58 5.19 -19.33
C ARG A 83 -1.18 5.16 -18.74
N LEU A 84 -0.38 6.21 -18.98
CA LEU A 84 0.99 6.27 -18.49
C LEU A 84 1.04 6.27 -16.96
N ALA A 85 0.27 7.16 -16.33
CA ALA A 85 0.19 7.24 -14.87
C ALA A 85 -0.33 5.93 -14.25
N GLY A 86 -1.34 5.32 -14.85
CA GLY A 86 -1.87 4.03 -14.42
C GLY A 86 -0.84 2.91 -14.51
N ILE A 87 -0.03 2.85 -15.57
CA ILE A 87 1.06 1.86 -15.70
C ILE A 87 2.09 2.05 -14.59
N VAL A 88 2.58 3.28 -14.41
CA VAL A 88 3.60 3.58 -13.40
C VAL A 88 3.10 3.24 -11.99
N LEU A 89 1.91 3.72 -11.61
CA LEU A 89 1.32 3.47 -10.29
C LEU A 89 0.90 2.00 -10.11
N GLY A 90 0.49 1.33 -11.18
CA GLY A 90 0.21 -0.11 -11.17
C GLY A 90 1.47 -0.93 -10.89
N ILE A 91 2.59 -0.60 -11.53
CA ILE A 91 3.89 -1.24 -11.25
C ILE A 91 4.31 -1.01 -9.81
N ILE A 92 4.20 0.22 -9.30
CA ILE A 92 4.49 0.52 -7.88
C ILE A 92 3.62 -0.32 -6.95
N SER A 93 2.33 -0.47 -7.26
CA SER A 93 1.41 -1.30 -6.48
C SER A 93 1.85 -2.77 -6.44
N ILE A 94 2.31 -3.30 -7.58
CA ILE A 94 2.81 -4.68 -7.67
C ILE A 94 4.11 -4.85 -6.90
N LEU A 95 5.05 -3.91 -7.00
CA LEU A 95 6.32 -3.94 -6.26
C LEU A 95 6.08 -3.92 -4.73
N LEU A 96 5.19 -3.03 -4.27
CA LEU A 96 4.80 -3.00 -2.85
C LEU A 96 4.07 -4.27 -2.43
N LEU A 97 3.26 -4.87 -3.32
CA LEU A 97 2.57 -6.12 -3.02
C LEU A 97 3.58 -7.25 -2.85
N MET A 98 4.53 -7.39 -3.78
CA MET A 98 5.61 -8.38 -3.69
C MET A 98 6.42 -8.21 -2.41
N TRP A 99 6.72 -6.96 -2.03
CA TRP A 99 7.38 -6.66 -0.76
C TRP A 99 6.56 -7.14 0.44
N ASN A 100 5.27 -6.82 0.51
CA ASN A 100 4.40 -7.25 1.61
C ASN A 100 4.22 -8.78 1.66
N VAL A 101 4.16 -9.45 0.51
CA VAL A 101 4.12 -10.92 0.45
C VAL A 101 5.41 -11.51 0.99
N PHE A 102 6.56 -10.95 0.62
CA PHE A 102 7.84 -11.37 1.17
C PHE A 102 7.92 -11.14 2.69
N SER A 103 7.45 -10.00 3.19
CA SER A 103 7.43 -9.71 4.64
C SER A 103 6.49 -10.61 5.45
N LEU A 104 5.58 -11.32 4.80
CA LEU A 104 4.66 -12.26 5.45
C LEU A 104 5.26 -13.67 5.58
N LEU A 105 6.23 -14.01 4.73
CA LEU A 105 7.00 -15.26 4.75
C LEU A 105 8.08 -15.23 5.84
#